data_AF-A0A0R2WY13-F1
#
_entry.id   AF-A0A0R2WY13-F1
#
_cell.length_a   1.000
_cell.length_b   1.000
_cell.length_c   1.000
_cell.angle_alpha   90.00
_cell.angle_beta   90.00
_cell.angle_gamma   90.00
#
_symmetry.space_group_name_H-M   'P 1'
#
loop_
_entity.id
_entity.type
_entity.pdbx_description
1 polymer ?
#
loop_
_entity_poly.entity_id
_entity_poly.type
_entity_poly.pdbx_seq_one_letter_code
_entity_poly.pdbx_strand_id
1 'polypeptide(L)'
;MFKHSADRIPVLCILALTALDFALFFFVESITFLFCYFLLMIIPKGHICAWNHHHQHTPTFRLKPLNRLLEFFYALHTGVTTNLWLLHHVYGHHLNFLDQTKDESRWVRDDGSKMGEIEYTLVVALTAYPRGLEVGKRYPKERNAFVAYSILTFAAVITLILFKPLAGLLLFAIPMVIGLLLTAWATYEHHSGLNVDNEFEASFNKLNKWY
;
A
#
# COMPACT_ATOMS: atom_id res chain seq x y z
N MET A 1 -15.69 -1.80 19.35
CA MET A 1 -15.19 -0.92 18.26
C MET A 1 -14.40 -1.74 17.25
N PHE A 2 -13.24 -2.30 17.64
CA PHE A 2 -12.50 -3.27 16.85
C PHE A 2 -13.30 -4.54 16.56
N LYS A 3 -13.01 -5.18 15.42
CA LYS A 3 -13.54 -6.49 15.04
C LYS A 3 -12.76 -7.60 15.77
N HIS A 4 -11.43 -7.50 15.81
CA HIS A 4 -10.54 -8.42 16.53
C HIS A 4 -9.65 -7.68 17.53
N SER A 5 -9.27 -8.33 18.63
CA SER A 5 -8.36 -7.74 19.63
C SER A 5 -6.93 -7.60 19.11
N ALA A 6 -6.51 -8.46 18.19
CA ALA A 6 -5.20 -8.43 17.56
C ALA A 6 -4.92 -7.12 16.81
N ASP A 7 -5.96 -6.44 16.33
CA ASP A 7 -5.82 -5.17 15.59
C ASP A 7 -5.38 -3.98 16.46
N ARG A 8 -5.48 -4.09 17.80
CA ARG A 8 -5.22 -2.95 18.71
C ARG A 8 -3.78 -2.45 18.62
N ILE A 9 -2.81 -3.36 18.58
CA ILE A 9 -1.39 -3.01 18.55
C ILE A 9 -1.02 -2.38 17.19
N PRO A 10 -1.34 -2.99 16.03
CA PRO A 10 -1.13 -2.36 14.74
C PRO A 10 -1.73 -0.95 14.66
N VAL A 11 -3.00 -0.78 15.07
CA VAL A 11 -3.64 0.55 15.04
C VAL A 11 -2.94 1.55 15.95
N LEU A 12 -2.51 1.14 17.15
CA LEU A 12 -1.73 2.02 18.03
C LEU A 12 -0.42 2.43 17.36
N CYS A 13 0.33 1.50 16.75
CA CYS A 13 1.59 1.78 16.07
C CYS A 13 1.40 2.76 14.90
N ILE A 14 0.37 2.56 14.07
CA ILE A 14 0.07 3.43 12.92
C ILE A 14 -0.25 4.84 13.39
N LEU A 15 -1.15 4.99 14.38
CA LEU A 15 -1.56 6.31 14.87
C LEU A 15 -0.43 7.01 15.64
N ALA A 16 0.38 6.27 16.41
CA ALA A 16 1.54 6.82 17.10
C ALA A 16 2.60 7.32 16.10
N LEU A 17 2.92 6.53 15.07
CA LEU A 17 3.86 6.94 14.04
C LEU A 17 3.34 8.14 13.22
N THR A 18 2.03 8.18 12.96
CA THR A 18 1.37 9.32 12.32
C THR A 18 1.51 10.59 13.17
N ALA A 19 1.23 10.49 14.47
CA ALA A 19 1.38 11.61 15.38
C ALA A 19 2.84 12.10 15.46
N LEU A 20 3.80 11.16 15.44
CA LEU A 20 5.23 11.47 15.38
C LEU A 20 5.59 12.19 14.07
N ASP A 21 5.12 11.70 12.92
CA ASP A 21 5.37 12.33 11.62
C ASP A 21 4.85 13.77 11.59
N PHE A 22 3.64 14.03 12.11
CA PHE A 22 3.11 15.39 12.22
C PHE A 22 3.89 16.24 13.24
N ALA A 23 4.30 15.68 14.37
CA ALA A 23 5.13 16.39 15.34
C ALA A 23 6.47 16.82 14.71
N LEU A 24 7.14 15.93 13.99
CA LEU A 24 8.37 16.25 13.25
C LEU A 24 8.12 17.30 12.18
N PHE A 25 7.01 17.20 11.43
CA PHE A 25 6.65 18.16 10.40
C PHE A 25 6.51 19.59 10.97
N PHE A 26 5.85 19.76 12.12
CA PHE A 26 5.62 21.08 12.70
C PHE A 26 6.81 21.60 13.50
N PHE A 27 7.51 20.74 14.25
CA PHE A 27 8.48 21.18 15.26
C PHE A 27 9.95 20.98 14.89
N VAL A 28 10.28 20.21 13.86
CA VAL A 28 11.66 19.97 13.45
C VAL A 28 12.00 20.74 12.16
N GLU A 29 13.11 21.47 12.21
CA GLU A 29 13.63 22.25 11.06
C GLU A 29 14.86 21.61 10.42
N SER A 30 15.55 20.72 11.13
CA SER A 30 16.76 20.06 10.64
C SER A 30 16.43 19.05 9.54
N ILE A 31 16.74 19.41 8.29
CA ILE A 31 16.54 18.53 7.13
C ILE A 31 17.38 17.25 7.26
N THR A 32 18.60 17.33 7.80
CA THR A 32 19.43 16.15 8.06
C THR A 32 18.74 15.19 9.03
N PHE A 33 18.14 15.72 10.11
CA PHE A 33 17.38 14.89 11.04
C PHE A 33 16.19 14.22 10.35
N LEU A 34 15.41 14.99 9.57
CA LEU A 34 14.25 14.45 8.83
C LEU A 34 14.66 13.39 7.81
N PHE A 35 15.81 13.56 7.15
CA PHE A 35 16.34 12.58 6.21
C PHE A 35 16.80 11.30 6.91
N CYS A 36 17.52 11.40 8.02
CA CYS A 36 17.90 10.23 8.83
C CYS A 36 16.67 9.49 9.38
N TYR A 37 15.69 10.23 9.87
CA TYR A 37 14.40 9.68 10.32
C TYR A 37 13.69 8.96 9.17
N PHE A 38 13.60 9.59 8.00
CA PHE A 38 13.02 9.00 6.79
C PHE A 38 13.65 7.63 6.48
N LEU A 39 14.99 7.55 6.41
CA LEU A 39 15.69 6.30 6.12
C LEU A 39 15.41 5.22 7.16
N LEU A 40 15.44 5.58 8.45
CA LEU A 40 15.16 4.66 9.55
C LEU A 40 13.72 4.12 9.49
N MET A 41 12.77 4.97 9.08
CA MET A 41 11.35 4.64 9.06
C MET A 41 10.91 3.82 7.84
N ILE A 42 11.77 3.58 6.85
CA ILE A 42 11.45 2.71 5.70
C ILE A 42 11.00 1.33 6.19
N ILE A 43 11.71 0.73 7.15
CA ILE A 43 11.42 -0.62 7.68
C ILE A 43 10.07 -0.67 8.40
N PRO A 44 9.78 0.14 9.45
CA PRO A 44 8.49 0.09 10.12
C PRO A 44 7.33 0.48 9.19
N LYS A 45 7.51 1.43 8.26
CA LYS A 45 6.48 1.75 7.26
C LYS A 45 6.26 0.60 6.27
N GLY A 46 7.29 -0.20 5.98
CA GLY A 46 7.15 -1.47 5.24
C GLY A 46 6.20 -2.45 5.93
N HIS A 47 6.30 -2.65 7.25
CA HIS A 47 5.34 -3.48 7.99
C HIS A 47 3.92 -2.90 7.99
N ILE A 48 3.78 -1.56 8.03
CA ILE A 48 2.49 -0.90 7.89
C ILE A 48 1.85 -1.19 6.52
N CYS A 49 2.64 -1.41 5.46
CA CYS A 49 2.11 -1.81 4.15
C CYS A 49 1.39 -3.17 4.23
N ALA A 50 1.97 -4.15 4.92
CA ALA A 50 1.34 -5.45 5.16
C ALA A 50 0.06 -5.32 6.01
N TRP A 51 0.06 -4.47 7.05
CA TRP A 51 -1.15 -4.22 7.84
C TRP A 51 -2.24 -3.50 7.04
N ASN A 52 -1.87 -2.57 6.14
CA ASN A 52 -2.83 -1.92 5.24
C ASN A 52 -3.45 -2.95 4.27
N HIS A 53 -2.63 -3.83 3.70
CA HIS A 53 -3.08 -4.93 2.87
C HIS A 53 -4.11 -5.80 3.61
N HIS A 54 -3.78 -6.28 4.81
CA HIS A 54 -4.72 -7.07 5.63
C HIS A 54 -6.00 -6.30 5.99
N HIS A 55 -5.89 -5.02 6.32
CA HIS A 55 -7.04 -4.16 6.63
C HIS A 55 -8.03 -4.07 5.46
N GLN A 56 -7.52 -3.98 4.23
CA GLN A 56 -8.35 -3.86 3.04
C GLN A 56 -8.93 -5.21 2.58
N HIS A 57 -8.34 -6.34 3.00
CA HIS A 57 -8.96 -7.66 2.94
C HIS A 57 -10.06 -7.83 3.99
N THR A 58 -9.79 -7.44 5.23
CA THR A 58 -10.73 -7.56 6.35
C THR A 58 -10.74 -6.29 7.20
N PRO A 59 -11.86 -5.55 7.25
CA PRO A 59 -11.94 -4.30 8.00
C PRO A 59 -11.63 -4.48 9.49
N THR A 60 -10.74 -3.62 10.00
CA THR A 60 -10.30 -3.60 11.40
C THR A 60 -11.42 -3.26 12.38
N PHE A 61 -12.29 -2.31 12.02
CA PHE A 61 -13.39 -1.86 12.86
C PHE A 61 -14.72 -2.39 12.34
N ARG A 62 -15.67 -2.61 13.26
CA ARG A 62 -17.08 -2.89 12.88
C ARG A 62 -17.76 -1.68 12.24
N LEU A 63 -17.31 -0.47 12.58
CA LEU A 63 -17.87 0.79 12.10
C LEU A 63 -17.10 1.28 10.88
N LYS A 64 -17.79 1.43 9.75
CA LYS A 64 -17.21 1.89 8.48
C LYS A 64 -16.46 3.23 8.58
N PRO A 65 -16.96 4.29 9.27
CA PRO A 65 -16.26 5.57 9.35
C PRO A 65 -14.87 5.45 9.99
N LEU A 66 -14.72 4.57 10.99
CA LEU A 66 -13.42 4.37 11.65
C LEU A 66 -12.41 3.68 10.71
N ASN A 67 -12.87 2.77 9.85
CA ASN A 67 -12.01 2.19 8.82
C ASN A 67 -11.58 3.26 7.81
N ARG A 68 -12.50 4.11 7.33
CA ARG A 68 -12.16 5.20 6.40
C ARG A 68 -11.16 6.19 7.00
N LEU A 69 -11.28 6.51 8.29
CA LEU A 69 -10.31 7.34 9.00
C LEU A 69 -8.93 6.65 9.10
N LEU A 70 -8.91 5.36 9.43
CA LEU A 70 -7.65 4.60 9.51
C LEU A 70 -6.97 4.47 8.15
N GLU A 71 -7.75 4.25 7.08
CA GLU A 71 -7.26 4.17 5.69
C GLU A 71 -6.55 5.46 5.25
N PHE A 72 -7.00 6.63 5.71
CA PHE A 72 -6.29 7.89 5.46
C PHE A 72 -4.88 7.86 6.06
N PHE A 73 -4.74 7.42 7.32
CA PHE A 73 -3.43 7.33 7.95
C PHE A 73 -2.55 6.22 7.35
N TYR A 74 -3.14 5.08 7.00
CA TYR A 74 -2.44 4.07 6.21
C TYR A 74 -1.91 4.64 4.89
N ALA A 75 -2.72 5.43 4.18
CA ALA A 75 -2.34 6.00 2.90
C ALA A 75 -1.12 6.93 3.04
N LEU A 76 -1.02 7.73 4.11
CA LEU A 76 0.13 8.60 4.37
C LEU A 76 1.46 7.84 4.57
N HIS A 77 1.41 6.58 5.01
CA HIS A 77 2.61 5.75 5.22
C HIS A 77 2.96 4.87 4.02
N THR A 78 1.95 4.46 3.26
CA THR A 78 2.07 3.33 2.31
C THR A 78 1.84 3.74 0.86
N GLY A 79 1.23 4.90 0.63
CA GLY A 79 0.77 5.31 -0.70
C GLY A 79 -0.46 4.56 -1.20
N VAL A 80 -0.99 3.60 -0.44
CA VAL A 80 -2.18 2.84 -0.82
C VAL A 80 -3.41 3.41 -0.12
N THR A 81 -4.24 4.11 -0.89
CA THR A 81 -5.48 4.73 -0.40
C THR A 81 -6.61 3.72 -0.24
N THR A 82 -7.71 4.20 0.33
CA THR A 82 -8.97 3.47 0.48
C THR A 82 -9.33 2.61 -0.74
N ASN A 83 -9.57 1.33 -0.50
CA ASN A 83 -9.98 0.32 -1.49
C ASN A 83 -8.99 0.08 -2.65
N LEU A 84 -7.81 0.68 -2.69
CA LEU A 84 -6.85 0.39 -3.77
C LEU A 84 -6.38 -1.08 -3.72
N TRP A 85 -6.11 -1.64 -2.52
CA TRP A 85 -5.86 -3.09 -2.38
C TRP A 85 -7.10 -3.89 -2.79
N LEU A 86 -8.30 -3.47 -2.37
CA LEU A 86 -9.52 -4.19 -2.73
C LEU A 86 -9.71 -4.28 -4.26
N LEU A 87 -9.50 -3.17 -4.97
CA LEU A 87 -9.70 -3.11 -6.41
C LEU A 87 -8.56 -3.77 -7.19
N HIS A 88 -7.32 -3.36 -6.94
CA HIS A 88 -6.15 -3.83 -7.69
C HIS A 88 -5.81 -5.28 -7.34
N HIS A 89 -5.83 -5.61 -6.05
CA HIS A 89 -5.27 -6.86 -5.59
C HIS A 89 -6.32 -7.91 -5.25
N VAL A 90 -7.41 -7.58 -4.55
CA VAL A 90 -8.46 -8.58 -4.28
C VAL A 90 -9.21 -8.91 -5.56
N TYR A 91 -9.77 -7.91 -6.23
CA TYR A 91 -10.54 -8.14 -7.45
C TYR A 91 -9.69 -8.27 -8.71
N GLY A 92 -8.53 -7.61 -8.76
CA GLY A 92 -7.65 -7.62 -9.92
C GLY A 92 -6.64 -8.76 -9.93
N HIS A 93 -6.11 -9.17 -8.78
CA HIS A 93 -5.07 -10.20 -8.68
C HIS A 93 -5.58 -11.52 -8.09
N HIS A 94 -6.15 -11.54 -6.88
CA HIS A 94 -6.59 -12.79 -6.24
C HIS A 94 -7.68 -13.55 -7.00
N LEU A 95 -8.48 -12.86 -7.83
CA LEU A 95 -9.44 -13.55 -8.70
C LEU A 95 -8.81 -14.11 -9.99
N ASN A 96 -7.60 -13.65 -10.35
CA ASN A 96 -7.02 -13.85 -11.68
C ASN A 96 -5.58 -14.39 -11.67
N PHE A 97 -4.93 -14.58 -10.52
CA PHE A 97 -3.48 -14.85 -10.43
C PHE A 97 -3.01 -16.13 -11.14
N LEU A 98 -3.90 -17.10 -11.36
CA LEU A 98 -3.62 -18.30 -12.18
C LEU A 98 -3.61 -18.00 -13.69
N ASP A 99 -4.23 -16.90 -14.12
CA ASP A 99 -4.32 -16.45 -15.51
C ASP A 99 -3.63 -15.09 -15.66
N GLN A 100 -2.35 -15.14 -16.03
CA GLN A 100 -1.50 -13.96 -16.18
C GLN A 100 -1.99 -12.98 -17.27
N THR A 101 -2.92 -13.39 -18.14
CA THR A 101 -3.55 -12.47 -19.12
C THR A 101 -4.59 -11.55 -18.49
N LYS A 102 -5.12 -11.91 -17.32
CA LYS A 102 -6.15 -11.17 -16.58
C LYS A 102 -5.65 -10.55 -15.27
N ASP A 103 -4.50 -11.02 -14.77
CA ASP A 103 -3.94 -10.60 -13.49
C ASP A 103 -3.40 -9.16 -13.52
N GLU A 104 -3.98 -8.28 -12.69
CA GLU A 104 -3.51 -6.89 -12.53
C GLU A 104 -2.14 -6.79 -11.84
N SER A 105 -1.66 -7.86 -11.22
CA SER A 105 -0.32 -7.99 -10.65
C SER A 105 0.52 -9.04 -11.38
N ARG A 106 0.24 -9.27 -12.68
CA ARG A 106 0.95 -10.26 -13.50
C ARG A 106 2.46 -10.05 -13.51
N TRP A 107 3.21 -11.15 -13.48
CA TRP A 107 4.67 -11.18 -13.58
C TRP A 107 5.17 -11.67 -14.95
N VAL A 108 4.25 -12.00 -15.86
CA VAL A 108 4.52 -12.44 -17.23
C VAL A 108 4.25 -11.29 -18.21
N ARG A 109 5.13 -11.12 -19.21
CA ARG A 109 4.96 -10.19 -20.33
C ARG A 109 3.96 -10.73 -21.35
N ASP A 110 3.54 -9.88 -22.28
CA ASP A 110 2.58 -10.28 -23.33
C ASP A 110 3.13 -11.37 -24.27
N ASP A 111 4.47 -11.50 -24.38
CA ASP A 111 5.13 -12.57 -25.15
C ASP A 111 5.35 -13.88 -24.35
N GLY A 112 4.85 -13.95 -23.11
CA GLY A 112 4.98 -15.11 -22.22
C GLY A 112 6.29 -15.16 -21.42
N SER A 113 7.23 -14.23 -21.63
CA SER A 113 8.48 -14.19 -20.88
C SER A 113 8.30 -13.62 -19.47
N LYS A 114 9.09 -14.10 -18.50
CA LYS A 114 9.08 -13.63 -17.11
C LYS A 114 9.70 -12.22 -16.99
N MET A 115 9.02 -11.31 -16.31
CA MET A 115 9.57 -9.99 -15.94
C MET A 115 10.73 -10.11 -14.96
N GLY A 116 11.69 -9.20 -15.06
CA GLY A 116 12.70 -9.03 -14.01
C GLY A 116 12.10 -8.42 -12.74
N GLU A 117 12.77 -8.57 -11.61
CA GLU A 117 12.31 -8.08 -10.30
C GLU A 117 12.08 -6.55 -10.28
N ILE A 118 13.06 -5.79 -10.77
CA ILE A 118 12.99 -4.32 -10.82
C ILE A 118 11.88 -3.87 -11.78
N GLU A 119 11.78 -4.51 -12.95
CA GLU A 119 10.75 -4.23 -13.94
C GLU A 119 9.36 -4.47 -13.36
N TYR A 120 9.12 -5.64 -12.75
CA TYR A 120 7.86 -5.97 -12.11
C TYR A 120 7.49 -4.93 -11.04
N THR A 121 8.45 -4.64 -10.16
CA THR A 121 8.27 -3.69 -9.05
C THR A 121 7.82 -2.33 -9.57
N LEU A 122 8.51 -1.81 -10.59
CA LEU A 122 8.17 -0.52 -11.19
C LEU A 122 6.84 -0.56 -11.93
N VAL A 123 6.60 -1.59 -12.75
CA VAL A 123 5.36 -1.73 -13.53
C VAL A 123 4.16 -1.80 -12.61
N VAL A 124 4.17 -2.68 -11.61
CA VAL A 124 3.05 -2.86 -10.68
C VAL A 124 2.84 -1.60 -9.84
N ALA A 125 3.90 -1.01 -9.28
CA ALA A 125 3.76 0.21 -8.47
C ALA A 125 3.23 1.40 -9.28
N LEU A 126 3.75 1.64 -10.49
CA LEU A 126 3.35 2.77 -11.34
C LEU A 126 1.93 2.60 -11.91
N THR A 127 1.50 1.37 -12.13
CA THR A 127 0.18 1.08 -12.72
C THR A 127 -0.89 0.74 -11.68
N ALA A 128 -0.56 0.65 -10.38
CA ALA A 128 -1.50 0.27 -9.32
C ALA A 128 -2.79 1.10 -9.34
N TYR A 129 -2.67 2.44 -9.38
CA TYR A 129 -3.82 3.35 -9.41
C TYR A 129 -4.65 3.21 -10.69
N PRO A 130 -4.08 3.33 -11.92
CA PRO A 130 -4.87 3.18 -13.13
C PRO A 130 -5.50 1.79 -13.28
N ARG A 131 -4.80 0.70 -12.91
CA ARG A 131 -5.36 -0.66 -12.88
C ARG A 131 -6.49 -0.78 -11.85
N GLY A 132 -6.33 -0.20 -10.66
CA GLY A 132 -7.39 -0.12 -9.65
C GLY A 132 -8.64 0.62 -10.16
N LEU A 133 -8.47 1.71 -10.93
CA LEU A 133 -9.58 2.42 -11.58
C LEU A 133 -10.25 1.56 -12.66
N GLU A 134 -9.47 0.84 -13.45
CA GLU A 134 -9.95 -0.05 -14.51
C GLU A 134 -10.82 -1.17 -13.94
N VAL A 135 -10.31 -1.92 -12.97
CA VAL A 135 -11.09 -2.93 -12.25
C VAL A 135 -12.32 -2.30 -11.61
N GLY A 136 -12.17 -1.12 -11.02
CA GLY A 136 -13.24 -0.34 -10.39
C GLY A 136 -14.41 0.02 -11.32
N LYS A 137 -14.26 -0.04 -12.65
CA LYS A 137 -15.41 0.14 -13.58
C LYS A 137 -16.50 -0.91 -13.35
N ARG A 138 -16.11 -2.12 -12.91
CA ARG A 138 -17.02 -3.21 -12.54
C ARG A 138 -17.55 -3.12 -11.11
N TYR A 139 -16.95 -2.26 -10.28
CA TYR A 139 -17.27 -2.10 -8.84
C TYR A 139 -17.46 -0.61 -8.48
N PRO A 140 -18.58 0.02 -8.91
CA PRO A 140 -18.74 1.47 -8.85
C PRO A 140 -18.69 2.04 -7.43
N LYS A 141 -19.21 1.30 -6.45
CA LYS A 141 -19.25 1.74 -5.04
C LYS A 141 -17.85 1.83 -4.44
N GLU A 142 -17.04 0.80 -4.66
CA GLU A 142 -15.66 0.70 -4.19
C GLU A 142 -14.79 1.72 -4.92
N ARG A 143 -14.98 1.88 -6.24
CA ARG A 143 -14.32 2.89 -7.07
C ARG A 143 -14.62 4.32 -6.61
N ASN A 144 -15.88 4.65 -6.35
CA ASN A 144 -16.25 5.99 -5.92
C ASN A 144 -15.60 6.37 -4.58
N ALA A 145 -15.55 5.41 -3.64
CA ALA A 145 -14.81 5.62 -2.39
C ALA A 145 -13.31 5.76 -2.66
N PHE A 146 -12.71 4.89 -3.48
CA PHE A 146 -11.30 4.98 -3.84
C PHE A 146 -10.94 6.36 -4.42
N VAL A 147 -11.71 6.85 -5.39
CA VAL A 147 -11.49 8.17 -6.00
C VAL A 147 -11.61 9.29 -4.96
N ALA A 148 -12.71 9.31 -4.19
CA ALA A 148 -12.95 10.38 -3.23
C ALA A 148 -11.85 10.46 -2.15
N TYR A 149 -11.47 9.32 -1.57
CA TYR A 149 -10.43 9.29 -0.53
C TYR A 149 -9.02 9.44 -1.09
N SER A 150 -8.78 9.08 -2.36
CA SER A 150 -7.51 9.41 -3.03
C SER A 150 -7.36 10.91 -3.24
N ILE A 151 -8.41 11.59 -3.72
CA ILE A 151 -8.42 13.05 -3.86
C ILE A 151 -8.18 13.71 -2.50
N LEU A 152 -8.88 13.26 -1.45
CA LEU A 152 -8.68 13.78 -0.09
C LEU A 152 -7.24 13.61 0.39
N THR A 153 -6.67 12.41 0.23
CA THR A 153 -5.31 12.09 0.68
C THR A 153 -4.28 12.90 -0.08
N PHE A 154 -4.36 12.94 -1.41
CA PHE A 154 -3.40 13.69 -2.22
C PHE A 154 -3.54 15.20 -2.02
N ALA A 155 -4.76 15.72 -1.84
CA ALA A 155 -4.94 17.12 -1.47
C ALA A 155 -4.24 17.44 -0.15
N ALA A 156 -4.39 16.59 0.88
CA ALA A 156 -3.70 16.77 2.16
C ALA A 156 -2.17 16.75 2.00
N VAL A 157 -1.62 15.78 1.26
CA VAL A 157 -0.17 15.68 1.02
C VAL A 157 0.35 16.89 0.23
N ILE A 158 -0.38 17.33 -0.80
CA ILE A 158 -0.04 18.53 -1.57
C ILE A 158 -0.03 19.75 -0.65
N THR A 159 -1.03 19.91 0.22
CA THR A 159 -1.05 21.01 1.21
C THR A 159 0.16 20.97 2.13
N LEU A 160 0.56 19.79 2.62
CA LEU A 160 1.74 19.64 3.48
C LEU A 160 3.03 20.02 2.75
N ILE A 161 3.18 19.62 1.48
CA ILE A 161 4.32 20.00 0.64
C ILE A 161 4.32 21.50 0.38
N LEU A 162 3.18 22.10 0.02
CA LEU A 162 3.10 23.54 -0.21
C LEU A 162 3.43 24.35 1.06
N PHE A 163 3.12 23.81 2.24
CA PHE A 163 3.40 24.46 3.51
C PHE A 163 4.87 24.34 3.94
N LYS A 164 5.45 23.13 3.92
CA LYS A 164 6.88 22.89 4.22
C LYS A 164 7.44 21.85 3.25
N PRO A 165 7.98 22.24 2.08
CA PRO A 165 8.28 21.33 0.97
C PRO A 165 9.14 20.13 1.33
N LEU A 166 10.33 20.36 1.91
CA LEU A 166 11.26 19.27 2.23
C LEU A 166 10.71 18.33 3.32
N ALA A 167 10.03 18.87 4.34
CA ALA A 167 9.40 18.04 5.37
C ALA A 167 8.22 17.24 4.81
N GLY A 168 7.38 17.87 3.98
CA GLY A 168 6.26 17.21 3.30
C GLY A 168 6.72 16.07 2.39
N LEU A 169 7.81 16.27 1.67
CA LEU A 169 8.42 15.24 0.82
C LEU A 169 8.99 14.08 1.65
N LEU A 170 9.82 14.36 2.65
CA LEU A 170 10.54 13.33 3.41
C LEU A 170 9.64 12.53 4.37
N LEU A 171 8.62 13.16 4.95
CA LEU A 171 7.76 12.50 5.95
C LEU A 171 6.54 11.81 5.33
N PHE A 172 6.05 12.31 4.19
CA PHE A 172 4.80 11.81 3.58
C PHE A 172 4.99 11.36 2.13
N ALA A 173 5.34 12.25 1.21
CA ALA A 173 5.26 11.93 -0.22
C ALA A 173 6.22 10.82 -0.68
N ILE A 174 7.50 10.90 -0.30
CA ILE A 174 8.51 9.89 -0.66
C ILE A 174 8.21 8.56 0.05
N PRO A 175 7.91 8.52 1.37
CA PRO A 175 7.46 7.30 2.03
C PRO A 175 6.27 6.61 1.34
N MET A 176 5.28 7.37 0.86
CA MET A 176 4.15 6.81 0.11
C MET A 176 4.60 6.08 -1.16
N VAL A 177 5.52 6.67 -1.93
CA VAL A 177 6.06 6.04 -3.14
C VAL A 177 6.87 4.80 -2.79
N ILE A 178 7.71 4.87 -1.75
CA ILE A 178 8.51 3.73 -1.29
C ILE A 178 7.61 2.60 -0.78
N GLY A 179 6.52 2.89 -0.09
CA GLY A 179 5.56 1.87 0.37
C GLY A 179 4.95 1.07 -0.79
N LEU A 180 4.56 1.75 -1.88
CA LEU A 180 4.09 1.10 -3.10
C LEU A 180 5.17 0.21 -3.72
N LEU A 181 6.40 0.73 -3.86
CA LEU A 181 7.53 -0.01 -4.42
C LEU A 181 7.88 -1.24 -3.57
N LEU A 182 7.99 -1.10 -2.25
CA LEU A 182 8.28 -2.19 -1.33
C LEU A 182 7.22 -3.28 -1.39
N THR A 183 5.94 -2.90 -1.50
CA THR A 183 4.87 -3.91 -1.55
C THR A 183 4.85 -4.63 -2.89
N ALA A 184 5.07 -3.92 -4.00
CA ALA A 184 5.21 -4.54 -5.32
C ALA A 184 6.42 -5.49 -5.35
N TRP A 185 7.54 -5.05 -4.79
CA TRP A 185 8.75 -5.86 -4.67
C TRP A 185 8.53 -7.15 -3.87
N ALA A 186 7.91 -7.05 -2.69
CA ALA A 186 7.56 -8.21 -1.89
C ALA A 186 6.62 -9.18 -2.62
N THR A 187 5.70 -8.66 -3.42
CA THR A 187 4.78 -9.48 -4.24
C THR A 187 5.52 -10.29 -5.31
N TYR A 188 6.58 -9.74 -5.91
CA TYR A 188 7.39 -10.46 -6.90
C TYR A 188 8.00 -11.74 -6.33
N GLU A 189 8.58 -11.63 -5.13
CA GLU A 189 9.19 -12.77 -4.45
C GLU A 189 8.18 -13.86 -4.08
N HIS A 190 6.91 -13.51 -3.91
CA HIS A 190 5.86 -14.47 -3.56
C HIS A 190 5.32 -15.24 -4.76
N HIS A 191 5.20 -14.61 -5.94
CA HIS A 191 4.43 -15.21 -7.03
C HIS A 191 5.24 -15.51 -8.30
N SER A 192 6.40 -14.87 -8.49
CA SER A 192 7.04 -14.87 -9.80
C SER A 192 7.62 -16.23 -10.19
N GLY A 193 7.29 -16.72 -11.39
CA GLY A 193 7.75 -18.03 -11.89
C GLY A 193 6.85 -19.20 -11.50
N LEU A 194 5.75 -18.96 -10.79
CA LEU A 194 4.76 -19.98 -10.45
C LEU A 194 3.63 -19.96 -11.48
N ASN A 195 3.75 -20.78 -12.52
CA ASN A 195 2.67 -21.02 -13.49
C ASN A 195 2.08 -22.40 -13.23
N VAL A 196 1.11 -22.45 -12.32
CA VAL A 196 0.47 -23.66 -11.82
C VAL A 196 -1.04 -23.49 -11.87
N ASP A 197 -1.79 -24.59 -11.96
CA ASP A 197 -3.26 -24.57 -11.92
C ASP A 197 -3.80 -24.68 -10.48
N ASN A 198 -2.94 -25.02 -9.51
CA ASN A 198 -3.29 -25.19 -8.10
C ASN A 198 -3.04 -23.89 -7.32
N GLU A 199 -4.10 -23.32 -6.75
CA GLU A 199 -4.04 -22.11 -5.95
C GLU A 199 -3.10 -22.21 -4.73
N PHE A 200 -2.96 -23.41 -4.15
CA PHE A 200 -2.09 -23.64 -2.99
C PHE A 200 -0.60 -23.70 -3.34
N GLU A 201 -0.26 -23.80 -4.62
CA GLU A 201 1.11 -23.85 -5.12
C GLU A 201 1.54 -22.53 -5.79
N ALA A 202 0.61 -21.58 -5.96
CA ALA A 202 0.81 -20.33 -6.68
C ALA A 202 1.42 -19.21 -5.83
N SER A 203 2.00 -19.56 -4.67
CA SER A 203 2.76 -18.63 -3.83
C SER A 203 3.88 -19.33 -3.06
N PHE A 204 5.01 -18.66 -2.91
CA PHE A 204 6.10 -19.12 -2.05
C PHE A 204 5.82 -18.78 -0.58
N ASN A 205 5.95 -19.79 0.29
CA ASN A 205 5.92 -19.58 1.74
C ASN A 205 7.26 -19.00 2.22
N LYS A 206 7.19 -17.92 3.00
CA LYS A 206 8.36 -17.38 3.71
C LYS A 206 8.38 -17.92 5.14
N LEU A 207 9.37 -18.75 5.45
CA LEU A 207 9.53 -19.39 6.76
C LEU A 207 10.39 -18.57 7.74
N ASN A 208 10.89 -17.40 7.31
CA ASN A 208 11.71 -16.55 8.16
C ASN A 208 10.83 -15.87 9.21
N LYS A 209 11.19 -16.01 10.49
CA LYS A 209 10.49 -15.40 11.63
C LYS A 209 10.47 -13.86 11.65
N TRP A 210 11.35 -13.24 10.86
CA TRP A 210 11.45 -11.79 10.70
C TRP A 210 10.78 -11.29 9.43
N TYR A 211 10.22 -12.20 8.62
CA TYR A 211 9.36 -11.88 7.49
C TYR A 211 7.95 -11.56 7.98
#